data_AF-A0A917Y6L6-F1
#
_entry.id   AF-A0A917Y6L6-F1
#
_cell.length_a   1.000
_cell.length_b   1.000
_cell.length_c   1.000
_cell.angle_alpha   90.00
_cell.angle_beta   90.00
_cell.angle_gamma   90.00
#
_symmetry.space_group_name_H-M   'P 1'
#
loop_
_entity.id
_entity.type
_entity.pdbx_description
1 polymer ?
#
loop_
_entity_poly.entity_id
_entity_poly.type
_entity_poly.pdbx_seq_one_letter_code
_entity_poly.pdbx_strand_id
1 'polypeptide(L)' 'MEDIVVLAITSKIRDLLYSIVIDPKDLTEGELKKTSEIRADKVYTLSKNIVRKKFGHVNTEILEAVRVKINEVIQ' A
#
# COMPACT_ATOMS: atom_id res chain seq x y z
N MET A 1 19.91 -13.83 -0.07
CA MET A 1 18.51 -13.55 -0.45
C MET A 1 18.14 -12.23 0.20
N GLU A 2 17.46 -11.35 -0.53
CA GLU A 2 17.02 -10.05 -0.01
C GLU A 2 15.51 -10.13 0.21
N ASP A 3 15.06 -9.74 1.40
CA ASP A 3 13.65 -9.68 1.75
C ASP A 3 13.17 -8.23 1.78
N ILE A 4 11.87 -8.05 1.60
CA ILE A 4 11.21 -6.75 1.61
C ILE A 4 10.01 -6.77 2.54
N VAL A 5 9.75 -5.64 3.20
CA VAL A 5 8.53 -5.41 3.98
C VAL A 5 7.47 -4.82 3.05
N VAL A 6 6.26 -5.37 3.09
CA VAL A 6 5.15 -4.93 2.25
C VAL A 6 3.85 -4.82 3.03
N LEU A 7 2.89 -4.08 2.47
CA LEU A 7 1.50 -4.02 2.91
C LEU A 7 0.59 -4.71 1.90
N ALA A 8 -0.53 -5.25 2.36
CA ALA A 8 -1.57 -5.73 1.45
C ALA A 8 -2.37 -4.57 0.82
N ILE A 9 -2.74 -4.74 -0.45
CA ILE A 9 -3.66 -3.87 -1.18
C ILE A 9 -4.82 -4.70 -1.72
N THR A 10 -6.06 -4.21 -1.62
CA THR A 10 -7.26 -4.87 -2.18
C THR A 10 -8.19 -3.88 -2.84
N SER A 11 -8.86 -4.26 -3.93
CA SER A 11 -9.93 -3.45 -4.53
C SER A 11 -11.29 -3.63 -3.84
N LYS A 12 -11.37 -4.49 -2.82
CA LYS A 12 -12.57 -4.62 -1.98
C LYS A 12 -12.48 -3.63 -0.82
N ILE A 13 -12.99 -2.43 -1.05
CA ILE A 13 -13.05 -1.36 -0.04
C ILE A 13 -13.94 -1.78 1.12
N ARG A 14 -13.45 -1.62 2.34
CA ARG A 14 -14.17 -1.96 3.58
C ARG A 14 -14.15 -0.83 4.60
N ASP A 15 -13.38 0.23 4.35
CA ASP A 15 -13.24 1.40 5.22
C ASP A 15 -12.78 0.99 6.62
N LEU A 16 -11.66 0.27 6.66
CA LEU A 16 -11.09 -0.25 7.90
C LEU A 16 -10.29 0.84 8.63
N LEU A 17 -10.26 0.75 9.97
CA LEU A 17 -9.62 1.75 10.86
C LEU A 17 -8.18 2.13 10.48
N TYR A 18 -7.40 1.13 10.06
CA TYR A 18 -5.98 1.27 9.70
C TYR A 18 -5.77 1.12 8.19
N SER A 19 -6.69 1.66 7.41
CA SER A 19 -6.63 1.61 5.95
C SER A 19 -6.61 2.97 5.30
N ILE A 20 -6.09 2.99 4.08
CA ILE A 20 -6.02 4.18 3.22
C ILE A 20 -6.66 3.80 1.90
N VAL A 21 -7.74 4.49 1.52
CA VAL A 21 -8.32 4.35 0.18
C VAL A 21 -7.45 5.13 -0.81
N ILE A 22 -7.11 4.50 -1.92
CA ILE A 22 -6.35 5.07 -3.03
C ILE A 22 -7.11 4.90 -4.34
N ASP A 23 -6.97 5.85 -5.23
CA ASP A 23 -7.56 5.84 -6.56
C ASP A 23 -6.50 6.20 -7.64
N PRO A 24 -6.84 6.17 -8.94
CA PRO A 24 -5.86 6.42 -10.01
C PRO A 24 -5.12 7.77 -9.92
N LYS A 25 -5.73 8.84 -9.39
CA LYS A 25 -5.05 10.15 -9.28
C LYS A 25 -3.97 10.18 -8.19
N ASP A 26 -3.97 9.18 -7.31
CA ASP A 26 -3.02 9.11 -6.21
C ASP A 26 -1.67 8.49 -6.62
N LEU A 27 -1.53 8.08 -7.88
CA LEU A 27 -0.28 7.59 -8.46
C LEU A 27 0.42 8.69 -9.25
N THR A 28 1.73 8.86 -9.03
CA THR A 28 2.59 9.75 -9.85
C THR A 28 3.15 9.05 -11.08
N GLU A 29 3.13 7.71 -11.10
CA GLU A 29 3.59 6.87 -12.20
C GLU A 29 2.74 5.61 -12.26
N GLY A 30 2.48 5.12 -13.47
CA GLY A 30 1.73 3.89 -13.71
C GLY A 30 0.22 4.09 -13.60
N GLU A 31 -0.51 2.98 -13.47
CA GLU A 31 -1.97 2.99 -13.47
C GLU A 31 -2.52 2.04 -12.40
N LEU A 32 -3.45 2.55 -11.59
CA LEU A 32 -4.26 1.74 -10.69
C LEU A 32 -5.61 1.46 -11.36
N LYS A 33 -5.85 0.21 -11.77
CA LYS A 33 -7.05 -0.15 -12.55
C LYS A 33 -8.38 0.08 -11.84
N LYS A 34 -8.39 0.03 -10.51
CA LYS A 34 -9.59 0.17 -9.66
C LYS A 34 -9.19 0.84 -8.37
N THR A 35 -10.03 1.74 -7.87
CA THR A 35 -9.96 2.24 -6.50
C THR A 35 -9.76 1.07 -5.54
N SER A 36 -8.78 1.22 -4.66
CA SER A 36 -8.27 0.16 -3.80
C SER A 36 -8.02 0.68 -2.40
N GLU A 37 -7.77 -0.24 -1.47
CA GLU A 37 -7.54 0.02 -0.07
C GLU A 37 -6.19 -0.60 0.31
N ILE A 38 -5.27 0.24 0.81
CA ILE A 38 -4.01 -0.18 1.43
C ILE A 38 -4.30 -0.50 2.90
N ARG A 39 -3.84 -1.66 3.36
CA ARG A 39 -4.01 -2.11 4.75
C ARG A 39 -2.74 -1.96 5.56
N ALA A 40 -2.62 -0.87 6.33
CA ALA A 40 -1.46 -0.61 7.18
C ALA A 40 -1.29 -1.64 8.31
N ASP A 41 -2.38 -2.30 8.72
CA ASP A 41 -2.38 -3.37 9.73
C ASP A 41 -1.94 -4.74 9.19
N LYS A 42 -1.70 -4.87 7.89
CA LYS A 42 -1.33 -6.13 7.23
C LYS A 42 0.06 -6.05 6.62
N VAL A 43 1.03 -5.99 7.52
CA VAL A 43 2.47 -5.99 7.22
C VAL A 43 2.98 -7.42 7.06
N TYR A 44 3.76 -7.67 6.01
CA TYR A 44 4.40 -8.96 5.76
C TYR A 44 5.85 -8.79 5.32
N THR A 45 6.64 -9.83 5.52
CA THR A 45 7.96 -9.97 4.90
C THR A 45 7.85 -10.95 3.74
N LEU A 46 8.32 -10.54 2.56
CA LEU A 46 8.34 -11.36 1.35
C LEU A 46 9.74 -11.37 0.75
N SER A 47 10.11 -12.49 0.12
CA SER A 47 11.36 -12.51 -0.63
C SER A 47 11.26 -11.65 -1.89
N LYS A 48 12.25 -10.79 -2.13
CA LYS A 48 12.25 -9.85 -3.27
C LYS A 48 12.14 -10.55 -4.63
N ASN A 49 12.53 -11.83 -4.70
CA ASN A 49 12.48 -12.65 -5.91
C ASN A 49 11.05 -12.95 -6.42
N ILE A 50 10.01 -12.82 -5.58
CA ILE A 50 8.62 -13.06 -6.01
C ILE A 50 8.00 -11.85 -6.70
N VAL A 51 8.63 -10.67 -6.59
CA VAL A 51 8.16 -9.43 -7.22
C VAL A 51 8.30 -9.56 -8.74
N ARG A 52 7.17 -9.55 -9.45
CA ARG A 52 7.15 -9.73 -10.91
C ARG A 52 7.40 -8.44 -11.69
N LYS A 53 6.82 -7.32 -11.24
CA LYS A 53 6.96 -6.01 -11.88
C LYS A 53 6.52 -4.89 -10.94
N LYS A 54 7.05 -3.69 -11.17
CA LYS A 54 6.47 -2.43 -10.69
C LYS A 54 5.29 -2.06 -11.60
N PHE A 55 4.15 -1.68 -11.05
CA PHE A 55 3.00 -1.21 -11.83
C PHE A 55 2.69 0.27 -11.61
N GLY A 56 3.25 0.88 -10.57
CA GLY A 56 3.08 2.30 -10.30
C GLY A 56 3.89 2.79 -9.11
N HIS A 57 3.75 4.08 -8.82
CA HIS A 57 4.31 4.77 -7.67
C HIS A 57 3.26 5.71 -7.10
N VAL A 58 2.99 5.62 -5.81
CA VAL A 58 2.04 6.51 -5.13
C VAL A 58 2.66 7.89 -4.91
N ASN A 59 1.83 8.91 -4.82
CA ASN A 59 2.27 10.25 -4.46
C ASN A 59 2.74 10.33 -2.99
N THR A 60 3.39 11.43 -2.65
CA THR A 60 3.91 11.67 -1.29
C THR A 60 2.80 11.72 -0.25
N GLU A 61 1.61 12.23 -0.59
CA GLU A 61 0.49 12.33 0.34
C GLU A 61 0.03 10.95 0.82
N ILE A 62 -0.14 9.99 -0.10
CA ILE A 62 -0.45 8.60 0.25
C ILE A 62 0.69 7.96 1.03
N LEU A 63 1.94 8.21 0.66
CA LEU A 63 3.07 7.65 1.38
C LEU A 63 3.09 8.11 2.85
N GLU A 64 2.85 9.40 3.11
CA GLU A 64 2.77 9.92 4.47
C GLU A 64 1.53 9.42 5.22
N ALA A 65 0.37 9.32 4.56
CA ALA A 65 -0.83 8.72 5.16
C ALA A 65 -0.60 7.26 5.59
N VAL A 66 0.12 6.48 4.78
CA VAL A 66 0.52 5.11 5.13
C VAL A 66 1.42 5.10 6.36
N ARG A 67 2.42 6.00 6.45
CA ARG A 67 3.31 6.09 7.63
C ARG A 67 2.54 6.42 8.90
N VAL A 68 1.62 7.39 8.85
CA VAL A 68 0.75 7.75 9.97
C VAL A 68 -0.06 6.53 10.44
N LYS A 69 -0.70 5.83 9.50
CA LYS A 69 -1.50 4.63 9.84
C LYS A 69 -0.68 3.47 10.37
N ILE A 70 0.55 3.27 9.90
CA ILE A 70 1.46 2.26 10.47
C ILE A 70 1.81 2.64 11.92
N ASN A 71 2.09 3.92 12.20
CA ASN A 71 2.41 4.37 13.56
C ASN A 71 1.23 4.15 14.52
N GLU A 72 -0.01 4.36 14.06
CA GLU A 72 -1.22 4.05 14.84
C GLU A 72 -1.39 2.55 15.18
N VAL A 73 -0.75 1.64 14.42
CA VAL A 73 -0.81 0.19 14.67
C VAL A 73 0.25 -0.27 15.66
N ILE A 74 1.40 0.41 15.70
CA ILE A 74 2.57 -0.01 16.49
C ILE A 74 2.62 0.67 17.87
N GLN A 75 1.89 1.77 18.06
CA GLN A 75 1.82 2.50 19.34
C GLN A 75 0.76 1.96 20.29
#